data_AF-A0A927TVX2-F1
#
_entry.id   AF-A0A927TVX2-F1
#
_cell.length_a   1.000
_cell.length_b   1.000
_cell.length_c   1.000
_cell.angle_alpha   90.00
_cell.angle_beta   90.00
_cell.angle_gamma   90.00
#
_symmetry.space_group_name_H-M   'P 1'
#
loop_
_entity.id
_entity.type
_entity.pdbx_description
1 polymer ?
#
loop_
_entity_poly.entity_id
_entity_poly.type
_entity_poly.pdbx_seq_one_letter_code
_entity_poly.pdbx_strand_id
1 'polypeptide(L)'
;MSIQEAYIVMYNFLDDYYCRGSENASLASLLSDMDPNIFSDKKTADPATYNDWYNCISRYVKNGEIEKENILTALKDFLLYYQQVFGYQLKDVISFIEDKDRIKGV
;
A
#
# COMPACT_ATOMS: atom_id res chain seq x y z
N MET A 1 -15.49 -1.18 2.56
CA MET A 1 -14.36 -2.15 2.69
C MET A 1 -13.65 -1.88 4.00
N SER A 2 -13.34 -2.89 4.81
CA SER A 2 -12.58 -2.73 6.04
C SER A 2 -11.11 -2.34 5.78
N ILE A 3 -10.43 -1.80 6.79
CA ILE A 3 -9.00 -1.43 6.69
C ILE A 3 -8.12 -2.65 6.37
N GLN A 4 -8.45 -3.82 6.94
CA GLN A 4 -7.71 -5.06 6.69
C GLN A 4 -7.91 -5.56 5.26
N GLU A 5 -9.14 -5.51 4.74
CA GLU A 5 -9.39 -5.87 3.33
C GLU A 5 -8.66 -4.91 2.39
N ALA A 6 -8.67 -3.61 2.70
CA ALA A 6 -7.93 -2.61 1.93
C ALA A 6 -6.42 -2.89 1.96
N TYR A 7 -5.87 -3.26 3.11
CA TYR A 7 -4.47 -3.66 3.24
C TYR A 7 -4.10 -4.81 2.31
N ILE A 8 -4.90 -5.88 2.31
CA ILE A 8 -4.69 -7.06 1.45
C ILE A 8 -4.79 -6.68 -0.03
N VAL A 9 -5.80 -5.88 -0.40
CA VAL A 9 -5.97 -5.40 -1.78
C VAL A 9 -4.75 -4.61 -2.24
N MET A 10 -4.19 -3.77 -1.39
CA MET A 10 -3.01 -2.98 -1.76
C MET A 10 -1.72 -3.79 -1.79
N TYR A 11 -1.52 -4.71 -0.84
CA TYR A 11 -0.40 -5.65 -0.89
C TYR A 11 -0.40 -6.38 -2.24
N ASN A 12 -1.53 -6.97 -2.63
CA ASN A 12 -1.64 -7.68 -3.91
C ASN A 12 -1.38 -6.77 -5.11
N PHE A 13 -1.82 -5.50 -5.05
CA PHE A 13 -1.57 -4.53 -6.11
C PHE A 13 -0.08 -4.19 -6.25
N LEU A 14 0.63 -4.00 -5.14
CA LEU A 14 2.06 -3.72 -5.12
C LEU A 14 2.88 -4.95 -5.52
N ASP A 15 2.48 -6.13 -5.06
CA ASP A 15 3.09 -7.42 -5.39
C ASP A 15 2.95 -7.71 -6.90
N ASP A 16 1.76 -7.53 -7.46
CA ASP A 16 1.52 -7.64 -8.91
C ASP A 16 2.41 -6.69 -9.73
N TYR A 17 2.62 -5.46 -9.25
CA TYR A 17 3.53 -4.51 -9.88
C TYR A 17 4.98 -5.01 -9.79
N TYR A 18 5.39 -5.52 -8.62
CA TYR A 18 6.74 -6.03 -8.41
C TYR A 18 7.03 -7.25 -9.29
N CYS A 19 6.15 -8.25 -9.28
CA CYS A 19 6.27 -9.49 -10.06
C CYS A 19 6.25 -9.28 -11.59
N ARG A 20 5.77 -8.12 -12.08
CA ARG A 20 5.84 -7.75 -13.51
C ARG A 20 7.21 -7.25 -13.95
N GLY A 21 8.22 -7.29 -13.08
CA GLY A 21 9.61 -6.97 -13.40
C GLY A 21 10.11 -5.66 -12.80
N SER A 22 9.50 -5.18 -11.70
CA SER A 22 10.13 -4.10 -10.92
C SER A 22 11.36 -4.67 -10.21
N GLU A 23 12.49 -3.99 -10.32
CA GLU A 23 13.72 -4.31 -9.57
C GLU A 23 13.89 -3.39 -8.34
N ASN A 24 12.80 -2.78 -7.87
CA ASN A 24 12.86 -1.80 -6.79
C ASN A 24 13.09 -2.48 -5.43
N ALA A 25 14.30 -2.31 -4.88
CA ALA A 25 14.69 -2.88 -3.60
C ALA A 25 13.91 -2.32 -2.41
N SER A 26 13.53 -1.04 -2.43
CA SER A 26 12.70 -0.45 -1.37
C SER A 26 11.29 -1.03 -1.38
N LEU A 27 10.73 -1.28 -2.57
CA LEU A 27 9.45 -1.96 -2.69
C LEU A 27 9.56 -3.42 -2.23
N ALA A 28 10.62 -4.13 -2.60
CA ALA A 28 10.85 -5.51 -2.15
C ALA A 28 10.92 -5.62 -0.62
N SER A 29 11.65 -4.69 0.03
CA SER A 29 11.72 -4.63 1.50
C SER A 29 10.34 -4.38 2.10
N LEU A 30 9.61 -3.38 1.59
CA LEU A 30 8.27 -3.05 2.08
C LEU A 30 7.27 -4.20 1.90
N LEU A 31 7.32 -4.91 0.77
CA LEU A 31 6.49 -6.08 0.51
C LEU A 31 6.77 -7.21 1.48
N SER A 32 8.04 -7.42 1.84
CA SER A 32 8.42 -8.40 2.87
C SER A 32 7.82 -8.05 4.24
N ASP A 33 7.84 -6.78 4.62
CA ASP A 33 7.25 -6.32 5.89
C ASP A 33 5.72 -6.40 5.86
N MET A 34 5.12 -6.19 4.67
CA MET A 34 3.68 -6.18 4.49
C MET A 34 3.04 -7.56 4.33
N ASP A 35 3.80 -8.60 3.99
CA ASP A 35 3.25 -9.86 3.48
C ASP A 35 2.21 -10.49 4.42
N PRO A 36 0.91 -10.47 4.07
CA PRO A 36 -0.14 -11.02 4.89
C PRO A 36 -0.21 -12.55 4.78
N ASN A 37 0.65 -13.20 4.00
CA ASN A 37 0.62 -14.65 3.79
C ASN A 37 1.62 -15.41 4.66
N ILE A 38 2.49 -14.71 5.40
CA ILE A 38 3.44 -15.33 6.33
C ILE A 38 2.70 -16.05 7.47
N PHE A 39 1.64 -15.44 8.00
CA PHE A 39 0.85 -15.99 9.08
C PHE A 39 -0.54 -16.43 8.63
N SER A 40 -1.04 -17.52 9.21
CA SER A 40 -2.35 -18.09 8.87
C SER A 40 -3.54 -17.17 9.18
N ASP A 41 -3.36 -16.19 10.07
CA ASP A 41 -4.38 -15.23 10.47
C ASP A 41 -4.42 -13.96 9.59
N LYS A 42 -3.63 -13.96 8.50
CA LYS A 42 -3.51 -12.86 7.53
C LYS A 42 -3.00 -11.53 8.10
N LYS A 43 -2.35 -11.56 9.27
CA LYS A 43 -1.66 -10.39 9.80
C LYS A 43 -0.37 -10.15 9.04
N THR A 44 -0.01 -8.87 8.96
CA THR A 44 1.28 -8.35 8.48
C THR A 44 2.47 -9.11 9.10
N ALA A 45 3.56 -9.21 8.36
CA ALA A 45 4.83 -9.71 8.90
C ALA A 45 5.36 -8.79 10.01
N ASP A 46 5.20 -7.48 9.81
CA ASP A 46 5.59 -6.45 10.76
C ASP A 46 4.37 -5.63 11.27
N PRO A 47 4.02 -5.74 12.57
CA PRO A 47 2.97 -4.94 13.18
C PRO A 47 3.16 -3.42 13.07
N ALA A 48 4.40 -2.92 13.03
CA ALA A 48 4.67 -1.49 12.90
C ALA A 48 4.23 -0.99 11.52
N THR A 49 4.60 -1.72 10.46
CA THR A 49 4.16 -1.45 9.08
C THR A 49 2.64 -1.40 8.93
N TYR A 50 1.89 -2.30 9.59
CA TYR A 50 0.41 -2.22 9.58
C TYR A 50 -0.13 -1.03 10.37
N ASN A 51 0.52 -0.65 11.48
CA ASN A 51 0.13 0.53 12.23
C ASN A 51 0.36 1.81 11.41
N ASP A 52 1.45 1.89 10.64
CA ASP A 52 1.72 3.00 9.74
C ASP A 52 0.68 3.06 8.62
N TRP A 53 0.30 1.91 8.05
CA TRP A 53 -0.83 1.83 7.13
C TRP A 53 -2.12 2.35 7.76
N TYR A 54 -2.47 1.89 8.97
CA TYR A 54 -3.65 2.32 9.69
C TYR A 54 -3.69 3.84 9.88
N ASN A 55 -2.55 4.44 10.24
CA ASN A 55 -2.43 5.88 10.43
C ASN A 55 -2.65 6.67 9.12
N CYS A 56 -2.14 6.16 7.99
CA CYS A 56 -2.37 6.76 6.68
C CYS A 56 -3.82 6.62 6.23
N ILE A 57 -4.38 5.41 6.26
CA ILE A 57 -5.72 5.12 5.73
C ILE A 57 -6.85 5.71 6.59
N SER A 58 -6.66 5.84 7.92
CA SER A 58 -7.70 6.29 8.85
C SER A 58 -8.35 7.63 8.47
N ARG A 59 -7.62 8.49 7.75
CA ARG A 59 -8.11 9.80 7.26
C ARG A 59 -9.18 9.68 6.18
N TYR A 60 -9.25 8.52 5.51
CA TYR A 60 -10.16 8.22 4.41
C TYR A 60 -11.31 7.30 4.83
N VAL A 61 -11.26 6.79 6.06
CA VAL A 61 -12.24 5.83 6.60
C VAL A 61 -13.44 6.59 7.17
N LYS A 62 -14.64 6.18 6.79
CA LYS A 62 -15.91 6.66 7.35
C LYS A 62 -16.71 5.48 7.87
N ASN A 63 -17.20 5.58 9.10
CA ASN A 63 -17.98 4.52 9.75
C ASN A 63 -17.29 3.14 9.75
N GLY A 64 -15.95 3.11 9.87
CA GLY A 64 -15.15 1.88 9.88
C GLY A 64 -14.85 1.29 8.50
N GLU A 65 -15.28 1.95 7.43
CA GLU A 65 -15.04 1.51 6.05
C GLU A 65 -14.35 2.56 5.17
N ILE A 66 -13.58 2.09 4.20
CA ILE A 66 -13.05 2.89 3.09
C ILE A 66 -13.82 2.60 1.79
N GLU A 67 -14.10 3.67 1.05
CA GLU A 67 -14.64 3.65 -0.30
C GLU A 67 -13.52 3.36 -1.32
N LYS A 68 -13.83 2.64 -2.41
CA LYS A 68 -12.82 2.14 -3.36
C LYS A 68 -12.01 3.27 -4.01
N GLU A 69 -12.64 4.41 -4.23
CA GLU A 69 -12.07 5.58 -4.88
C GLU A 69 -10.94 6.19 -4.03
N ASN A 70 -10.96 5.98 -2.70
CA ASN A 70 -9.96 6.51 -1.79
C ASN A 70 -8.76 5.57 -1.57
N ILE A 71 -8.83 4.31 -2.01
CA ILE A 71 -7.78 3.30 -1.73
C ILE A 71 -6.45 3.69 -2.38
N LEU A 72 -6.45 4.09 -3.66
CA LEU A 72 -5.22 4.49 -4.35
C LEU A 72 -4.61 5.77 -3.77
N THR A 73 -5.45 6.68 -3.28
CA THR A 73 -4.97 7.88 -2.59
C THR A 73 -4.31 7.51 -1.25
N ALA A 74 -4.96 6.66 -0.45
CA ALA A 74 -4.37 6.15 0.79
C ALA A 74 -3.07 5.37 0.55
N LEU A 75 -2.98 4.57 -0.52
CA LEU A 75 -1.76 3.90 -0.94
C LEU A 75 -0.63 4.89 -1.18
N LYS A 76 -0.92 5.94 -1.94
CA LYS A 76 0.07 6.94 -2.30
C LYS A 76 0.60 7.65 -1.05
N ASP A 77 -0.28 8.02 -0.13
CA ASP A 77 0.11 8.64 1.14
C ASP A 77 1.01 7.72 1.98
N PHE A 78 0.70 6.42 2.01
CA PHE A 78 1.52 5.42 2.69
C PHE A 78 2.93 5.29 2.06
N LEU A 79 3.03 5.20 0.74
CA LEU A 79 4.33 5.13 0.05
C LEU A 79 5.13 6.42 0.20
N LEU A 80 4.46 7.58 0.15
CA LEU A 80 5.09 8.89 0.39
C LEU A 80 5.61 9.00 1.82
N TYR A 81 4.87 8.49 2.81
CA TYR A 81 5.33 8.41 4.19
C TYR A 81 6.63 7.61 4.30
N TYR A 82 6.70 6.41 3.70
CA TYR A 82 7.92 5.60 3.72
C TYR A 82 9.10 6.27 3.01
N GLN A 83 8.84 6.95 1.90
CA GLN A 83 9.87 7.72 1.20
C GLN A 83 10.40 8.87 2.07
N GLN A 84 9.53 9.59 2.78
CA GLN A 84 9.91 10.78 3.56
C GLN A 84 10.54 10.44 4.92
N VAL A 85 10.01 9.43 5.61
CA VAL A 85 10.41 9.10 6.99
C VAL A 85 11.56 8.11 7.02
N PHE A 86 11.56 7.12 6.12
CA PHE A 86 12.57 6.05 6.09
C PHE A 86 13.53 6.14 4.90
N GLY A 87 13.33 7.09 3.99
CA GLY A 87 14.22 7.31 2.84
C GLY A 87 14.07 6.28 1.71
N TYR A 88 12.94 5.56 1.68
CA TYR A 88 12.67 4.53 0.67
C TYR A 88 12.58 5.14 -0.73
N GLN A 89 13.17 4.48 -1.73
CA GLN A 89 13.18 4.95 -3.11
C GLN A 89 11.94 4.42 -3.85
N LEU A 90 10.78 5.05 -3.67
CA LEU A 90 9.47 4.55 -4.17
C LEU A 90 8.88 5.40 -5.31
N LYS A 91 9.68 6.30 -5.89
CA LYS A 91 9.20 7.30 -6.86
C LYS A 91 8.55 6.67 -8.10
N ASP A 92 9.16 5.62 -8.64
CA ASP A 92 8.65 4.83 -9.77
C ASP A 92 7.29 4.17 -9.45
N VAL A 93 7.16 3.58 -8.26
CA VAL A 93 5.91 2.96 -7.79
C VAL A 93 4.80 4.00 -7.66
N ILE A 94 5.13 5.16 -7.06
CA ILE A 94 4.20 6.28 -6.91
C ILE A 94 3.76 6.82 -8.27
N SER A 95 4.68 7.01 -9.21
CA SER A 95 4.35 7.46 -10.58
C SER A 95 3.44 6.46 -11.31
N PHE A 96 3.69 5.16 -11.16
CA PHE A 96 2.80 4.12 -11.72
C PHE A 96 1.37 4.20 -11.17
N ILE A 97 1.22 4.45 -9.86
CA ILE A 97 -0.10 4.63 -9.23
C ILE A 97 -0.80 5.88 -9.77
N GLU A 98 -0.09 6.99 -9.90
CA GLU A 98 -0.65 8.25 -10.42
C GLU A 98 -1.13 8.11 -11.88
N ASP A 99 -0.38 7.39 -12.72
CA ASP A 99 -0.78 7.12 -14.09
C ASP A 99 -2.03 6.23 -14.16
N LYS A 100 -2.12 5.22 -13.29
CA LYS A 100 -3.31 4.34 -13.18
C LYS A 100 -4.55 5.09 -12.71
N ASP A 101 -4.40 6.04 -11.79
CA ASP A 101 -5.50 6.85 -11.27
C ASP A 101 -6.08 7.78 -12.34
N ARG A 102 -5.21 8.38 -13.17
CA ARG A 102 -5.60 9.21 -14.32
C ARG A 102 -6.38 8.44 -15.39
N ILE A 103 -6.06 7.18 -15.62
CA ILE A 103 -6.73 6.34 -16.63
C ILE A 103 -8.14 5.93 -16.20
N LYS A 104 -8.44 5.88 -14.90
CA LYS A 104 -9.78 5.56 -14.37
C LYS A 104 -10.74 6.76 -14.34
N GLY A 105 -10.24 7.97 -14.60
CA GLY A 105 -11.00 9.21 -14.58
C GLY A 105 -11.63 9.63 -15.91
N VAL A 106 -11.77 8.72 -16.89
CA VAL A 106 -12.41 8.95 -18.20
C VAL A 106 -13.63 8.04 -18.37
#